data_AF-A0A4Y1QW87-F1
#
_entry.id   AF-A0A4Y1QW87-F1
#
_cell.length_a   1.000
_cell.length_b   1.000
_cell.length_c   1.000
_cell.angle_alpha   90.00
_cell.angle_beta   90.00
_cell.angle_gamma   90.00
#
_symmetry.space_group_name_H-M   'P 1'
#
loop_
_entity.id
_entity.type
_entity.pdbx_description
1 polymer ?
#
loop_
_entity_poly.entity_id
_entity_poly.type
_entity_poly.pdbx_seq_one_letter_code
_entity_poly.pdbx_strand_id
1 'polypeptide(L)'
;MPRYQLMDARKAHKASSSSSPSTSSSKRLKYDVFLSFRGEDTRKGFTGHLHAALSDAGISTFLDDNELERAEFIKTQLEQAIDKSIISIIVFSKSYADSSWCLDELVKIMECRERLGKHVIPLFYSVDASDVRNQKGSFAQAFEKHEGKHEKEKVQRWKKALTQAADLCGEDLKNADNGHEAKFINKILGVVNKLLDIKSQLDIKHPVGITSRVKALSNHLHIENSGSKDDVRMIGIWGMGGIGKTTLAKAIYNEFERSFEGRSFLENVREVIANQPMGLVRLQKQLLNDILKSEG
;
A
#
# COMPACT_ATOMS: atom_id res chain seq x y z
N MET A 1 6.56 -32.28 -15.81
CA MET A 1 5.86 -31.09 -15.24
C MET A 1 5.65 -31.31 -13.75
N PRO A 2 5.72 -30.26 -12.89
CA PRO A 2 5.31 -30.37 -11.48
C PRO A 2 3.86 -30.88 -11.39
N ARG A 3 3.56 -31.67 -10.36
CA ARG A 3 2.20 -32.17 -10.09
C ARG A 3 1.62 -31.42 -8.89
N TYR A 4 0.30 -31.39 -8.82
CA TYR A 4 -0.47 -30.71 -7.77
C TYR A 4 -1.41 -31.70 -7.09
N GLN A 5 -1.59 -31.53 -5.79
CA GLN A 5 -2.57 -32.31 -5.04
C GLN A 5 -3.17 -31.41 -3.96
N LEU A 6 -4.51 -31.37 -3.90
CA LEU A 6 -5.23 -30.81 -2.78
C LEU A 6 -5.06 -31.78 -1.60
N MET A 7 -4.61 -31.26 -0.47
CA MET A 7 -4.40 -32.06 0.74
C MET A 7 -5.56 -31.82 1.71
N ASP A 8 -6.07 -32.89 2.32
CA ASP A 8 -7.05 -32.79 3.39
C ASP A 8 -6.41 -32.14 4.62
N ALA A 9 -7.00 -31.04 5.09
CA ALA A 9 -6.66 -30.49 6.38
C ALA A 9 -7.11 -31.49 7.47
N ARG A 10 -6.17 -32.12 8.17
CA ARG A 10 -6.50 -33.00 9.30
C ARG A 10 -7.26 -32.17 10.35
N LYS A 11 -8.47 -32.60 10.72
CA LYS A 11 -9.24 -32.06 11.85
C LYS A 11 -8.39 -32.11 13.12
N ALA A 12 -7.98 -30.95 13.62
CA ALA A 12 -7.42 -30.84 14.97
C ALA A 12 -8.51 -31.12 16.00
N HIS A 13 -8.13 -31.82 17.07
CA HIS A 13 -9.01 -32.23 18.16
C HIS A 13 -9.74 -31.05 18.82
N LYS A 14 -11.01 -31.27 19.12
CA LYS A 14 -11.94 -30.37 19.83
C LYS A 14 -11.45 -30.14 21.27
N ALA A 15 -11.02 -28.92 21.59
CA ALA A 15 -10.84 -28.44 22.95
C ALA A 15 -12.03 -27.53 23.35
N SER A 16 -12.36 -27.58 24.64
CA SER A 16 -13.57 -27.07 25.29
C SER A 16 -13.91 -25.60 24.99
N SER A 17 -15.22 -25.33 24.89
CA SER A 17 -15.84 -24.01 24.78
C SER A 17 -15.56 -23.15 26.00
N SER A 18 -14.79 -22.09 25.84
CA SER A 18 -14.87 -20.89 26.68
C SER A 18 -15.38 -19.73 25.81
N SER A 19 -16.47 -19.12 26.28
CA SER A 19 -17.06 -17.92 25.68
C SER A 19 -16.12 -16.73 25.85
N SER A 20 -15.40 -16.39 24.78
CA SER A 20 -14.64 -15.14 24.69
C SER A 20 -15.53 -14.06 24.08
N PRO A 21 -15.48 -12.81 24.57
CA PRO A 21 -16.35 -11.74 24.11
C PRO A 21 -16.07 -11.46 22.64
N SER A 22 -17.14 -11.24 21.87
CA SER A 22 -17.10 -10.78 20.49
C SER A 22 -16.42 -9.40 20.43
N THR A 23 -15.10 -9.40 20.34
CA THR A 23 -14.37 -8.25 19.84
C THR A 23 -14.72 -8.16 18.36
N SER A 24 -15.42 -7.09 17.98
CA SER A 24 -15.54 -6.72 16.58
C SER A 24 -14.14 -6.75 16.00
N SER A 25 -13.85 -7.73 15.13
CA SER A 25 -12.67 -7.69 14.29
C SER A 25 -12.86 -6.47 13.41
N SER A 26 -12.39 -5.31 13.85
CA SER A 26 -12.12 -4.19 12.99
C SER A 26 -11.12 -4.73 11.99
N LYS A 27 -11.63 -5.24 10.86
CA LYS A 27 -10.86 -5.64 9.67
C LYS A 27 -9.79 -4.57 9.53
N ARG A 28 -8.53 -4.90 9.76
CA ARG A 28 -7.48 -3.88 9.86
C ARG A 28 -7.27 -3.36 8.44
N LEU A 29 -8.03 -2.32 8.08
CA LEU A 29 -8.05 -1.75 6.73
C LEU A 29 -6.62 -1.39 6.33
N LYS A 30 -6.05 -2.19 5.43
CA LYS A 30 -4.78 -1.92 4.78
C LYS A 30 -5.13 -1.31 3.42
N TYR A 31 -4.59 -0.14 3.16
CA TYR A 31 -4.74 0.53 1.87
C TYR A 31 -3.44 0.36 1.08
N ASP A 32 -3.56 0.27 -0.24
CA ASP A 32 -2.43 0.33 -1.15
C ASP A 32 -1.98 1.79 -1.31
N VAL A 33 -2.95 2.70 -1.46
CA VAL A 33 -2.73 4.13 -1.71
C VAL A 33 -3.44 4.99 -0.66
N PHE A 34 -2.76 6.02 -0.19
CA PHE A 34 -3.35 7.16 0.53
C PHE A 34 -3.37 8.38 -0.39
N LEU A 35 -4.54 9.00 -0.60
CA LEU A 35 -4.69 10.23 -1.37
C LEU A 35 -4.83 11.44 -0.42
N SER A 36 -3.80 12.30 -0.39
CA SER A 36 -3.85 13.62 0.27
C SER A 36 -4.10 14.70 -0.77
N PHE A 37 -5.08 15.56 -0.55
CA PHE A 37 -5.50 16.60 -1.49
C PHE A 37 -6.33 17.67 -0.81
N ARG A 38 -6.47 18.82 -1.45
CA ARG A 38 -7.40 19.85 -1.01
C ARG A 38 -8.80 19.56 -1.56
N GLY A 39 -9.73 19.22 -0.66
CA GLY A 39 -11.12 18.90 -1.00
C GLY A 39 -11.79 19.96 -1.89
N GLU A 40 -11.70 21.22 -1.49
CA GLU A 40 -12.30 22.36 -2.22
C GLU A 40 -11.77 22.52 -3.66
N ASP A 41 -10.53 22.13 -3.94
CA ASP A 41 -9.91 22.35 -5.23
C ASP A 41 -10.20 21.21 -6.22
N THR A 42 -10.04 19.95 -5.79
CA THR A 42 -9.89 18.83 -6.74
C THR A 42 -10.83 17.65 -6.52
N ARG A 43 -11.65 17.66 -5.47
CA ARG A 43 -12.51 16.50 -5.08
C ARG A 43 -13.42 16.01 -6.19
N LYS A 44 -14.23 16.92 -6.74
CA LYS A 44 -15.25 16.59 -7.75
C LYS A 44 -14.67 16.50 -9.17
N GLY A 45 -13.42 16.90 -9.35
CA GLY A 45 -12.70 16.85 -10.62
C GLY A 45 -11.59 15.81 -10.58
N PHE A 46 -10.36 16.24 -10.80
CA PHE A 46 -9.19 15.38 -10.97
C PHE A 46 -9.02 14.30 -9.89
N THR A 47 -9.12 14.63 -8.60
CA THR A 47 -8.92 13.63 -7.52
C THR A 47 -10.03 12.59 -7.50
N GLY A 48 -11.27 12.99 -7.77
CA GLY A 48 -12.40 12.06 -7.87
C GLY A 48 -12.22 11.08 -9.02
N HIS A 49 -11.78 11.56 -10.19
CA HIS A 49 -11.47 10.70 -11.34
C HIS A 49 -10.27 9.79 -11.08
N LEU A 50 -9.21 10.28 -10.44
CA LEU A 50 -8.06 9.47 -10.05
C LEU A 50 -8.46 8.36 -9.08
N HIS A 51 -9.26 8.68 -8.06
CA HIS A 51 -9.77 7.71 -7.10
C HIS A 51 -10.63 6.63 -7.79
N ALA A 52 -11.55 7.03 -8.68
CA ALA A 52 -12.36 6.09 -9.45
C ALA A 52 -11.48 5.15 -10.29
N ALA A 53 -10.49 5.69 -11.00
CA ALA A 53 -9.58 4.91 -11.83
C ALA A 53 -8.71 3.93 -11.02
N LEU A 54 -8.25 4.33 -9.83
CA LEU A 54 -7.55 3.43 -8.90
C LEU A 54 -8.46 2.30 -8.43
N SER A 55 -9.72 2.62 -8.09
CA SER A 55 -10.71 1.64 -7.68
C SER A 55 -11.07 0.66 -8.81
N ASP A 56 -11.25 1.15 -10.04
CA ASP A 56 -11.54 0.32 -11.22
C ASP A 56 -10.37 -0.63 -11.54
N ALA A 57 -9.14 -0.22 -11.20
CA ALA A 57 -7.94 -1.06 -11.28
C ALA A 57 -7.76 -2.03 -10.09
N GLY A 58 -8.71 -2.07 -9.14
CA GLY A 58 -8.65 -2.94 -7.96
C GLY A 58 -7.68 -2.49 -6.87
N ILE A 59 -7.25 -1.21 -6.89
CA ILE A 59 -6.27 -0.67 -5.94
C ILE A 59 -6.98 -0.06 -4.73
N SER A 60 -6.75 -0.65 -3.55
CA SER A 60 -7.37 -0.19 -2.31
C SER A 60 -6.86 1.20 -1.93
N THR A 61 -7.74 2.20 -1.98
CA THR A 61 -7.33 3.61 -1.82
C THR A 61 -8.09 4.26 -0.67
N PHE A 62 -7.37 4.89 0.25
CA PHE A 62 -7.96 5.79 1.24
C PHE A 62 -8.01 7.21 0.66
N LEU A 63 -9.20 7.77 0.57
CA LEU A 63 -9.43 9.14 0.14
C LEU A 63 -9.56 10.03 1.38
N ASP A 64 -8.61 10.93 1.60
CA ASP A 64 -8.73 11.86 2.73
C ASP A 64 -9.72 12.99 2.42
N ASP A 65 -10.93 12.84 2.95
CA ASP A 65 -11.97 13.84 2.86
C ASP A 65 -11.73 15.00 3.87
N ASN A 66 -10.97 15.99 3.41
CA ASN A 66 -10.62 17.23 4.11
C ASN A 66 -11.76 18.26 4.35
N GLU A 67 -13.05 17.92 4.14
CA GLU A 67 -14.15 18.91 4.26
C GLU A 67 -14.79 18.98 5.66
N LEU A 68 -14.46 18.07 6.58
CA LEU A 68 -15.07 18.06 7.90
C LEU A 68 -14.06 18.56 8.95
N GLU A 69 -14.44 19.55 9.76
CA GLU A 69 -13.79 19.82 11.05
C GLU A 69 -13.92 18.56 11.90
N ARG A 70 -12.81 17.84 12.06
CA ARG A 70 -12.81 16.45 12.50
C ARG A 70 -12.37 16.32 13.95
N ALA A 71 -13.16 15.58 14.73
CA ALA A 71 -12.85 15.20 16.11
C ALA A 71 -11.57 14.35 16.19
N GLU A 72 -10.94 14.34 17.37
CA GLU A 72 -9.64 13.68 17.64
C GLU A 72 -9.58 12.20 17.21
N PHE A 73 -10.71 11.48 17.30
CA PHE A 73 -10.84 10.10 16.83
C PHE A 73 -10.55 9.92 15.33
N ILE A 74 -10.92 10.90 14.50
CA ILE A 74 -10.75 10.84 13.05
C ILE A 74 -9.30 11.10 12.67
N LYS A 75 -8.60 11.96 13.43
CA LYS A 75 -7.16 12.17 13.29
C LYS A 75 -6.37 10.88 13.49
N THR A 76 -6.71 10.09 14.52
CA THR A 76 -6.05 8.80 14.77
C THR A 76 -6.27 7.80 13.64
N GLN A 77 -7.47 7.75 13.07
CA GLN A 77 -7.74 6.87 11.91
C GLN A 77 -6.95 7.29 10.68
N LEU A 78 -6.84 8.60 10.44
CA LEU A 78 -6.10 9.15 9.33
C LEU A 78 -4.60 8.83 9.44
N GLU A 79 -4.01 9.06 10.61
CA GLU A 79 -2.61 8.71 10.86
C GLU A 79 -2.37 7.20 10.65
N GLN A 80 -3.30 6.35 11.08
CA GLN A 80 -3.23 4.91 10.80
C GLN A 80 -3.38 4.58 9.31
N ALA A 81 -4.22 5.30 8.57
CA ALA A 81 -4.36 5.11 7.13
C ALA A 81 -3.07 5.49 6.40
N ILE A 82 -2.45 6.62 6.76
CA ILE A 82 -1.12 7.00 6.28
C ILE A 82 -0.12 5.91 6.66
N ASP A 83 -0.10 5.46 7.92
CA ASP A 83 0.83 4.45 8.44
C ASP A 83 0.66 3.07 7.79
N LYS A 84 -0.55 2.70 7.35
CA LYS A 84 -0.83 1.40 6.72
C LYS A 84 -0.75 1.41 5.19
N SER A 85 -0.71 2.59 4.57
CA SER A 85 -0.61 2.72 3.11
C SER A 85 0.80 2.43 2.59
N ILE A 86 0.87 1.85 1.38
CA ILE A 86 2.14 1.54 0.71
C ILE A 86 2.67 2.77 -0.03
N ILE A 87 1.76 3.48 -0.69
CA ILE A 87 2.03 4.66 -1.50
C ILE A 87 1.18 5.81 -0.95
N SER A 88 1.78 6.99 -0.79
CA SER A 88 1.03 8.23 -0.59
C SER A 88 1.10 9.06 -1.87
N ILE A 89 -0.05 9.41 -2.42
CA ILE A 89 -0.17 10.35 -3.53
C ILE A 89 -0.63 11.69 -2.95
N ILE A 90 0.12 12.75 -3.24
CA ILE A 90 -0.18 14.11 -2.77
C ILE A 90 -0.57 14.94 -3.99
N VAL A 91 -1.78 15.48 -4.01
CA VAL A 91 -2.26 16.37 -5.07
C VAL A 91 -2.11 17.81 -4.58
N PHE A 92 -0.98 18.44 -4.92
CA PHE A 92 -0.78 19.86 -4.70
C PHE A 92 -1.63 20.67 -5.66
N SER A 93 -2.48 21.51 -5.09
CA SER A 93 -3.38 22.42 -5.80
C SER A 93 -3.22 23.84 -5.26
N LYS A 94 -3.87 24.82 -5.89
CA LYS A 94 -3.65 26.24 -5.62
C LYS A 94 -3.86 26.62 -4.14
N SER A 95 -4.90 26.07 -3.49
CA SER A 95 -5.23 26.37 -2.08
C SER A 95 -4.82 25.25 -1.11
N TYR A 96 -3.96 24.31 -1.53
CA TYR A 96 -3.53 23.19 -0.69
C TYR A 96 -2.94 23.67 0.65
N ALA A 97 -2.04 24.66 0.60
CA ALA A 97 -1.38 25.17 1.79
C ALA A 97 -2.26 26.07 2.67
N ASP A 98 -3.47 26.47 2.23
CA ASP A 98 -4.39 27.21 3.10
C ASP A 98 -4.91 26.32 4.24
N SER A 99 -4.95 25.00 4.05
CA SER A 99 -5.36 24.03 5.06
C SER A 99 -4.18 23.58 5.93
N SER A 100 -4.19 23.95 7.20
CA SER A 100 -3.22 23.45 8.19
C SER A 100 -3.27 21.93 8.33
N TRP A 101 -4.43 21.31 8.06
CA TRP A 101 -4.59 19.88 8.07
C TRP A 101 -3.85 19.22 6.90
N CYS A 102 -4.04 19.69 5.67
CA CYS A 102 -3.30 19.17 4.51
C CYS A 102 -1.78 19.29 4.71
N LEU A 103 -1.32 20.30 5.45
CA LEU A 103 0.08 20.48 5.82
C LEU A 103 0.53 19.53 6.95
N ASP A 104 -0.29 19.28 7.97
CA ASP A 104 -0.02 18.29 9.02
C ASP A 104 0.04 16.87 8.45
N GLU A 105 -0.84 16.53 7.51
CA GLU A 105 -0.80 15.28 6.75
C GLU A 105 0.49 15.12 5.97
N LEU A 106 0.89 16.17 5.26
CA LEU A 106 2.11 16.16 4.47
C LEU A 106 3.32 15.87 5.36
N VAL A 107 3.41 16.50 6.53
CA VAL A 107 4.47 16.22 7.52
C VAL A 107 4.45 14.75 7.90
N LYS A 108 3.29 14.19 8.28
CA LYS A 108 3.17 12.77 8.67
C LYS A 108 3.55 11.83 7.52
N ILE A 109 3.13 12.12 6.30
CA ILE A 109 3.50 11.34 5.10
C ILE A 109 5.02 11.32 4.91
N MET A 110 5.67 12.47 5.03
CA MET A 110 7.12 12.58 4.87
C MET A 110 7.88 11.88 6.00
N GLU A 111 7.39 11.96 7.24
CA GLU A 111 7.92 11.18 8.37
C GLU A 111 7.78 9.66 8.13
N CYS A 112 6.62 9.20 7.64
CA CYS A 112 6.42 7.80 7.29
C CYS A 112 7.31 7.36 6.13
N ARG A 113 7.59 8.23 5.15
CA ARG A 113 8.55 7.96 4.08
C ARG A 113 9.94 7.73 4.64
N GLU A 114 10.43 8.64 5.48
CA GLU A 114 11.77 8.54 6.07
C GLU A 114 11.92 7.33 6.99
N ARG A 115 10.92 7.07 7.85
CA ARG A 115 10.97 5.99 8.85
C ARG A 115 10.65 4.61 8.29
N LEU A 116 9.67 4.50 7.39
CA LEU A 116 9.13 3.22 6.91
C LEU A 116 9.48 2.93 5.44
N GLY A 117 10.22 3.81 4.77
CA GLY A 117 10.62 3.63 3.37
C GLY A 117 9.44 3.63 2.40
N LYS A 118 8.36 4.35 2.70
CA LYS A 118 7.16 4.42 1.84
C LYS A 118 7.41 5.19 0.56
N HIS A 119 6.62 4.87 -0.46
CA HIS A 119 6.64 5.63 -1.71
C HIS A 119 5.73 6.86 -1.58
N VAL A 120 6.22 7.99 -2.08
CA VAL A 120 5.47 9.24 -2.13
C VAL A 120 5.49 9.75 -3.56
N ILE A 121 4.32 10.09 -4.09
CA ILE A 121 4.13 10.59 -5.44
C ILE A 121 3.51 11.99 -5.35
N PRO A 122 4.29 13.07 -5.51
CA PRO A 122 3.74 14.41 -5.62
C PRO A 122 3.15 14.63 -7.02
N LEU A 123 1.92 15.14 -7.07
CA LEU A 123 1.23 15.58 -8.27
C LEU A 123 0.98 17.09 -8.17
N PHE A 124 1.20 17.82 -9.25
CA PHE A 124 1.07 19.27 -9.30
C PHE A 124 -0.10 19.62 -10.23
N TYR A 125 -1.24 19.95 -9.64
CA TYR A 125 -2.50 20.26 -10.33
C TYR A 125 -2.70 21.77 -10.40
N SER A 126 -2.61 22.34 -11.61
CA SER A 126 -2.64 23.79 -11.84
C SER A 126 -1.70 24.63 -10.96
N VAL A 127 -0.56 24.05 -10.57
CA VAL A 127 0.50 24.73 -9.78
C VAL A 127 1.89 24.32 -10.28
N ASP A 128 2.87 25.21 -10.15
CA ASP A 128 4.26 24.89 -10.47
C ASP A 128 4.93 24.20 -9.28
N ALA A 129 5.66 23.10 -9.53
CA ALA A 129 6.45 22.41 -8.51
C ALA A 129 7.48 23.32 -7.83
N SER A 130 8.02 24.31 -8.54
CA SER A 130 8.91 25.35 -8.01
C SER A 130 8.22 26.25 -6.99
N ASP A 131 6.93 26.56 -7.20
CA ASP A 131 6.16 27.37 -6.26
C ASP A 131 5.85 26.58 -4.99
N VAL A 132 5.55 25.28 -5.12
CA VAL A 132 5.42 24.38 -3.96
C VAL A 132 6.74 24.26 -3.20
N ARG A 133 7.85 24.01 -3.93
CA ARG A 133 9.19 23.79 -3.36
C ARG A 133 9.72 24.99 -2.59
N ASN A 134 9.52 26.19 -3.14
CA ASN A 134 10.04 27.43 -2.60
C ASN A 134 8.98 28.25 -1.86
N GLN A 135 7.78 27.70 -1.70
CA GLN A 135 6.60 28.35 -1.11
C GLN A 135 6.34 29.75 -1.69
N LYS A 136 6.23 29.84 -3.02
CA LYS A 136 5.93 31.06 -3.77
C LYS A 136 4.46 31.09 -4.22
N GLY A 137 4.02 32.20 -4.81
CA GLY A 137 2.66 32.33 -5.35
C GLY A 137 1.59 32.16 -4.28
N SER A 138 0.61 31.29 -4.52
CA SER A 138 -0.47 31.03 -3.56
C SER A 138 0.04 30.38 -2.26
N PHE A 139 1.14 29.62 -2.31
CA PHE A 139 1.74 29.02 -1.12
C PHE A 139 2.34 30.09 -0.19
N ALA A 140 2.96 31.13 -0.75
CA ALA A 140 3.48 32.25 0.05
C ALA A 140 2.35 32.93 0.83
N GLN A 141 1.23 33.24 0.15
CA GLN A 141 0.06 33.88 0.75
C GLN A 141 -0.57 33.02 1.85
N ALA A 142 -0.59 31.69 1.67
CA ALA A 142 -1.06 30.79 2.71
C ALA A 142 -0.16 30.82 3.96
N PHE A 143 1.17 30.84 3.77
CA PHE A 143 2.11 30.90 4.89
C PHE A 143 2.09 32.23 5.65
N GLU A 144 1.85 33.36 4.99
CA GLU A 144 1.63 34.64 5.67
C GLU A 144 0.48 34.56 6.69
N LYS A 145 -0.63 33.87 6.34
CA LYS A 145 -1.76 33.65 7.25
C LYS A 145 -1.38 32.73 8.41
N HIS A 146 -0.62 31.67 8.14
CA HIS A 146 -0.25 30.67 9.13
C HIS A 146 0.77 31.18 10.15
N GLU A 147 1.71 32.03 9.73
CA GLU A 147 2.71 32.64 10.62
C GLU A 147 2.09 33.52 11.71
N GLY A 148 0.89 34.09 11.47
CA GLY A 148 0.13 34.83 12.47
C GLY A 148 -0.73 33.96 13.41
N LYS A 149 -0.91 32.67 13.11
CA LYS A 149 -1.87 31.78 13.81
C LYS A 149 -1.23 30.56 14.46
N HIS A 150 -0.02 30.20 14.06
CA HIS A 150 0.65 28.98 14.48
C HIS A 150 2.09 29.24 14.92
N GLU A 151 2.59 28.36 15.78
CA GLU A 151 3.97 28.41 16.27
C GLU A 151 4.97 28.33 15.12
N LYS A 152 6.05 29.11 15.21
CA LYS A 152 7.10 29.17 14.19
C LYS A 152 7.65 27.79 13.85
N GLU A 153 7.88 26.94 14.86
CA GLU A 153 8.39 25.58 14.65
C GLU A 153 7.45 24.71 13.82
N LYS A 154 6.14 24.81 14.05
CA LYS A 154 5.12 24.09 13.25
C LYS A 154 5.16 24.54 11.80
N VAL A 155 5.17 25.86 11.58
CA VAL A 155 5.26 26.45 10.24
C VAL A 155 6.53 26.02 9.50
N GLN A 156 7.68 25.98 10.19
CA GLN A 156 8.94 25.52 9.60
C GLN A 156 8.90 24.04 9.20
N ARG A 157 8.25 23.18 10.00
CA ARG A 157 8.04 21.77 9.63
C ARG A 157 7.20 21.64 8.36
N TRP A 158 6.14 22.43 8.23
CA TRP A 158 5.32 22.45 7.01
C TRP A 158 6.11 22.89 5.78
N LYS A 159 6.88 23.98 5.86
CA LYS A 159 7.73 24.46 4.76
C LYS A 159 8.74 23.40 4.35
N LYS A 160 9.43 22.77 5.32
CA LYS A 160 10.37 21.68 5.07
C LYS A 160 9.71 20.50 4.35
N ALA A 161 8.53 20.07 4.81
CA ALA A 161 7.82 18.95 4.20
C ALA A 161 7.39 19.24 2.75
N LEU A 162 6.93 20.46 2.46
CA LEU A 162 6.63 20.90 1.08
C LEU A 162 7.86 20.88 0.18
N THR A 163 8.98 21.44 0.65
CA THR A 163 10.24 21.42 -0.11
C THR A 163 10.68 19.98 -0.39
N GLN A 164 10.74 19.13 0.64
CA GLN A 164 11.14 17.73 0.49
C GLN A 164 10.21 16.96 -0.45
N ALA A 165 8.88 17.14 -0.34
CA ALA A 165 7.92 16.48 -1.22
C ALA A 165 8.05 16.95 -2.67
N ALA A 166 8.23 18.26 -2.89
CA ALA A 166 8.41 18.82 -4.23
C ALA A 166 9.73 18.38 -4.89
N ASP A 167 10.75 18.05 -4.11
CA ASP A 167 12.02 17.46 -4.58
C ASP A 167 11.87 16.00 -5.05
N LEU A 168 10.78 15.31 -4.69
CA LEU A 168 10.48 13.96 -5.18
C LEU A 168 9.91 13.96 -6.60
N CYS A 169 9.63 15.13 -7.18
CA CYS A 169 9.03 15.24 -8.50
C CYS A 169 9.97 14.67 -9.58
N GLY A 170 9.57 13.55 -10.18
CA GLY A 170 10.19 13.03 -11.40
C GLY A 170 9.76 13.84 -12.62
N GLU A 171 10.62 13.94 -13.63
CA GLU A 171 10.32 14.68 -14.88
C GLU A 171 9.04 14.21 -15.57
N ASP A 172 8.67 12.95 -15.36
CA ASP A 172 7.52 12.28 -15.94
C ASP A 172 6.15 12.71 -15.39
N LEU A 173 6.08 13.36 -14.23
CA LEU A 173 4.80 13.75 -13.61
C LEU A 173 4.60 15.27 -13.55
N LYS A 174 5.35 16.01 -14.37
CA LYS A 174 5.18 17.46 -14.52
C LYS A 174 3.88 17.76 -15.27
N ASN A 175 3.03 18.55 -14.61
CA ASN A 175 1.85 19.24 -15.14
C ASN A 175 0.70 18.32 -15.60
N ALA A 176 -0.30 18.16 -14.72
CA ALA A 176 -1.59 17.55 -15.04
C ALA A 176 -2.38 18.33 -16.14
N ASP A 177 -1.98 19.58 -16.38
CA ASP A 177 -2.74 20.59 -17.13
C ASP A 177 -2.48 20.63 -18.64
N ASN A 178 -1.77 19.65 -19.23
CA ASN A 178 -1.60 19.57 -20.70
C ASN A 178 -2.91 19.19 -21.45
N GLY A 179 -4.08 19.40 -20.84
CA GLY A 179 -5.41 19.23 -21.47
C GLY A 179 -5.91 17.78 -21.56
N HIS A 180 -5.22 16.81 -20.93
CA HIS A 180 -5.56 15.39 -21.03
C HIS A 180 -5.48 14.68 -19.67
N GLU A 181 -6.30 15.10 -18.70
CA GLU A 181 -6.35 14.50 -17.36
C GLU A 181 -6.48 12.97 -17.39
N ALA A 182 -7.31 12.42 -18.29
CA ALA A 182 -7.46 10.96 -18.45
C ALA A 182 -6.14 10.25 -18.83
N LYS A 183 -5.34 10.83 -19.74
CA LYS A 183 -4.02 10.28 -20.08
C LYS A 183 -3.07 10.37 -18.90
N PHE A 184 -3.14 11.46 -18.13
CA PHE A 184 -2.31 11.65 -16.95
C PHE A 184 -2.67 10.64 -15.85
N ILE A 185 -3.96 10.42 -15.59
CA ILE A 185 -4.45 9.38 -14.68
C ILE A 185 -3.94 8.00 -15.11
N ASN A 186 -4.01 7.65 -16.39
CA ASN A 186 -3.45 6.38 -16.88
C ASN A 186 -1.93 6.27 -16.64
N LYS A 187 -1.19 7.37 -16.78
CA LYS A 187 0.25 7.40 -16.43
C LYS A 187 0.47 7.16 -14.94
N ILE A 188 -0.33 7.80 -14.09
CA ILE A 188 -0.28 7.61 -12.63
C ILE A 188 -0.58 6.14 -12.28
N LEU A 189 -1.62 5.54 -12.87
CA LEU A 189 -1.92 4.11 -12.69
C LEU A 189 -0.74 3.22 -13.05
N GLY A 190 -0.04 3.50 -14.16
CA GLY A 190 1.16 2.77 -14.55
C GLY A 190 2.28 2.85 -13.50
N VAL A 191 2.52 4.04 -12.95
CA VAL A 191 3.52 4.25 -11.88
C VAL A 191 3.11 3.54 -10.59
N VAL A 192 1.85 3.69 -10.17
CA VAL A 192 1.31 3.04 -8.97
C VAL A 192 1.42 1.53 -9.08
N ASN A 193 0.97 0.93 -10.18
CA ASN A 193 1.06 -0.51 -10.41
C ASN A 193 2.50 -0.99 -10.35
N LYS A 194 3.44 -0.30 -11.02
CA LYS A 194 4.86 -0.66 -10.98
C LYS A 194 5.43 -0.64 -9.55
N LEU A 195 5.08 0.37 -8.75
CA LEU A 195 5.53 0.47 -7.36
C LEU A 195 4.94 -0.61 -6.46
N LEU A 196 3.65 -0.94 -6.65
CA LEU A 196 3.02 -2.04 -5.94
C LEU A 196 3.67 -3.38 -6.36
N ASP A 197 3.96 -3.56 -7.65
CA ASP A 197 4.54 -4.78 -8.20
C ASP A 197 5.94 -5.06 -7.66
N ILE A 198 6.80 -4.02 -7.59
CA ILE A 198 8.14 -4.12 -7.01
C ILE A 198 8.08 -4.60 -5.55
N LYS A 199 7.10 -4.14 -4.76
CA LYS A 199 6.97 -4.54 -3.35
C LYS A 199 6.44 -5.97 -3.18
N SER A 200 5.71 -6.48 -4.17
CA SER A 200 5.07 -7.79 -4.12
C SER A 200 5.91 -8.95 -4.66
N GLN A 201 7.04 -8.68 -5.32
CA GLN A 201 7.72 -9.72 -6.09
C GLN A 201 8.92 -10.33 -5.37
N LEU A 202 8.78 -11.60 -5.00
CA LEU A 202 9.92 -12.50 -4.82
C LEU A 202 10.65 -12.65 -6.17
N ASP A 203 11.98 -12.63 -6.17
CA ASP A 203 12.79 -12.77 -7.40
C ASP A 203 12.56 -14.13 -8.08
N ILE A 204 12.16 -14.10 -9.35
CA ILE A 204 11.89 -15.28 -10.18
C ILE A 204 12.86 -15.31 -11.36
N LYS A 205 13.91 -16.13 -11.24
CA LYS A 205 14.85 -16.36 -12.33
C LYS A 205 14.29 -17.38 -13.34
N HIS A 206 14.36 -17.03 -14.63
CA HIS A 206 13.99 -17.86 -15.79
C HIS A 206 12.49 -18.30 -15.86
N PRO A 207 11.53 -17.37 -16.04
CA PRO A 207 10.09 -17.64 -15.94
C PRO A 207 9.43 -18.32 -17.17
N VAL A 208 10.17 -19.05 -18.01
CA VAL A 208 9.62 -19.57 -19.28
C VAL A 208 8.43 -20.51 -19.02
N GLY A 209 7.25 -20.13 -19.52
CA GLY A 209 6.01 -20.90 -19.40
C GLY A 209 5.36 -20.86 -18.01
N ILE A 210 5.82 -20.02 -17.08
CA ILE A 210 5.31 -20.00 -15.70
C ILE A 210 3.87 -19.49 -15.60
N THR A 211 3.50 -18.50 -16.40
CA THR A 211 2.16 -17.90 -16.42
C THR A 211 1.07 -18.94 -16.70
N SER A 212 1.31 -19.85 -17.65
CA SER A 212 0.37 -20.94 -17.96
C SER A 212 0.16 -21.89 -16.77
N ARG A 213 1.20 -22.13 -15.98
CA ARG A 213 1.19 -23.02 -14.81
C ARG A 213 0.53 -22.36 -13.60
N VAL A 214 0.76 -21.06 -13.40
CA VAL A 214 0.05 -20.27 -12.40
C VAL A 214 -1.44 -20.31 -12.71
N LYS A 215 -1.85 -19.96 -13.94
CA LYS A 215 -3.26 -19.98 -14.36
C LYS A 215 -3.93 -21.36 -14.19
N ALA A 216 -3.25 -22.44 -14.57
CA ALA A 216 -3.76 -23.79 -14.37
C ALA A 216 -4.02 -24.12 -12.89
N LEU A 217 -3.13 -23.67 -12.00
CA LEU A 217 -3.28 -23.83 -10.57
C LEU A 217 -4.36 -22.89 -10.00
N SER A 218 -4.41 -21.63 -10.39
CA SER A 218 -5.45 -20.66 -10.01
C SER A 218 -6.86 -21.21 -10.25
N ASN A 219 -7.08 -21.81 -11.43
CA ASN A 219 -8.34 -22.46 -11.79
C ASN A 219 -8.67 -23.64 -10.86
N HIS A 220 -7.69 -24.41 -10.39
CA HIS A 220 -7.91 -25.49 -9.43
C HIS A 220 -8.19 -24.98 -8.02
N LEU A 221 -7.72 -23.77 -7.68
CA LEU A 221 -7.87 -23.19 -6.36
C LEU A 221 -9.17 -22.43 -6.16
N HIS A 222 -9.86 -22.05 -7.25
CA HIS A 222 -11.10 -21.27 -7.21
C HIS A 222 -10.95 -19.95 -6.40
N ILE A 223 -9.76 -19.36 -6.38
CA ILE A 223 -9.48 -18.14 -5.59
C ILE A 223 -10.37 -16.97 -6.06
N GLU A 224 -10.75 -16.94 -7.34
CA GLU A 224 -11.53 -15.87 -7.96
C GLU A 224 -13.07 -16.09 -7.94
N ASN A 225 -13.56 -17.27 -7.56
CA ASN A 225 -15.00 -17.62 -7.62
C ASN A 225 -15.61 -17.86 -6.23
N SER A 226 -15.27 -17.04 -5.24
CA SER A 226 -15.71 -17.18 -3.84
C SER A 226 -17.06 -16.50 -3.57
N GLY A 227 -18.10 -16.98 -4.26
CA GLY A 227 -19.50 -16.70 -3.90
C GLY A 227 -19.98 -17.44 -2.64
N SER A 228 -19.20 -18.35 -2.03
CA SER A 228 -19.60 -19.02 -0.79
C SER A 228 -18.46 -19.76 -0.09
N LYS A 229 -18.30 -19.46 1.22
CA LYS A 229 -17.53 -20.13 2.30
C LYS A 229 -16.02 -19.89 2.35
N ASP A 230 -15.57 -19.31 3.47
CA ASP A 230 -14.20 -19.28 3.97
C ASP A 230 -13.69 -20.72 4.19
N ASP A 231 -13.06 -21.30 3.17
CA ASP A 231 -12.53 -22.66 3.19
C ASP A 231 -11.00 -22.64 3.25
N VAL A 232 -10.42 -23.46 4.13
CA VAL A 232 -8.96 -23.51 4.35
C VAL A 232 -8.37 -24.64 3.50
N ARG A 233 -7.49 -24.30 2.56
CA ARG A 233 -6.91 -25.25 1.60
C ARG A 233 -5.40 -25.38 1.75
N MET A 234 -4.91 -26.61 1.64
CA MET A 234 -3.48 -26.92 1.58
C MET A 234 -3.13 -27.53 0.21
N ILE A 235 -2.04 -27.05 -0.38
CA ILE A 235 -1.64 -27.43 -1.74
C ILE A 235 -0.21 -27.94 -1.70
N GLY A 236 0.00 -29.18 -2.16
CA GLY A 236 1.33 -29.73 -2.38
C GLY A 236 1.82 -29.51 -3.81
N ILE A 237 3.00 -28.92 -3.99
CA ILE A 237 3.73 -28.87 -5.27
C ILE A 237 4.91 -29.86 -5.19
N TRP A 238 4.90 -30.89 -6.02
CA TRP A 238 5.89 -31.98 -5.95
C TRP A 238 6.41 -32.42 -7.32
N GLY A 239 7.56 -33.10 -7.32
CA GLY A 239 8.29 -33.52 -8.53
C GLY A 239 9.81 -33.50 -8.35
N MET A 240 10.54 -33.94 -9.37
CA MET A 240 12.01 -34.04 -9.38
C MET A 240 12.71 -32.71 -9.05
N GLY A 241 13.97 -32.79 -8.60
CA GLY A 241 14.83 -31.62 -8.42
C GLY A 241 14.97 -30.80 -9.71
N GLY A 242 15.16 -29.48 -9.60
CA GLY A 242 15.39 -28.60 -10.75
C GLY A 242 14.16 -28.27 -11.61
N ILE A 243 13.02 -28.94 -11.44
CA ILE A 243 11.82 -28.74 -12.29
C ILE A 243 11.05 -27.40 -12.08
N GLY A 244 11.57 -26.52 -11.22
CA GLY A 244 11.00 -25.20 -10.96
C GLY A 244 9.87 -25.15 -9.92
N LYS A 245 9.82 -26.07 -8.95
CA LYS A 245 8.78 -26.09 -7.90
C LYS A 245 8.78 -24.81 -7.06
N THR A 246 9.94 -24.41 -6.55
CA THR A 246 10.11 -23.19 -5.75
C THR A 246 9.79 -21.96 -6.59
N THR A 247 10.26 -21.92 -7.84
CA THR A 247 9.96 -20.85 -8.80
C THR A 247 8.46 -20.69 -9.01
N LEU A 248 7.73 -21.80 -9.16
CA LEU A 248 6.27 -21.77 -9.27
C LEU A 248 5.60 -21.33 -7.96
N ALA A 249 6.06 -21.79 -6.80
CA ALA A 249 5.53 -21.35 -5.51
C ALA A 249 5.71 -19.83 -5.31
N LYS A 250 6.86 -19.27 -5.70
CA LYS A 250 7.10 -17.82 -5.72
C LYS A 250 6.14 -17.08 -6.66
N ALA A 251 5.93 -17.62 -7.86
CA ALA A 251 5.00 -17.02 -8.83
C ALA A 251 3.56 -16.98 -8.32
N ILE A 252 3.09 -18.07 -7.69
CA ILE A 252 1.76 -18.14 -7.07
C ILE A 252 1.66 -17.16 -5.91
N TYR A 253 2.69 -17.09 -5.07
CA TYR A 253 2.73 -16.14 -3.96
C TYR A 253 2.61 -14.71 -4.51
N ASN A 254 3.47 -14.31 -5.45
CA ASN A 254 3.45 -12.97 -6.05
C ASN A 254 2.08 -12.63 -6.68
N GLU A 255 1.43 -13.60 -7.34
CA GLU A 255 0.11 -13.42 -7.96
C GLU A 255 -0.98 -13.13 -6.92
N PHE A 256 -1.03 -13.91 -5.84
CA PHE A 256 -2.16 -13.90 -4.92
C PHE A 256 -1.89 -13.19 -3.60
N GLU A 257 -0.66 -12.78 -3.31
CA GLU A 257 -0.27 -12.27 -2.00
C GLU A 257 -1.07 -11.04 -1.54
N ARG A 258 -1.63 -10.26 -2.46
CA ARG A 258 -2.46 -9.08 -2.13
C ARG A 258 -3.91 -9.43 -1.82
N SER A 259 -4.36 -10.64 -2.18
CA SER A 259 -5.73 -11.11 -1.93
C SER A 259 -5.94 -11.59 -0.47
N PHE A 260 -4.88 -11.64 0.34
CA PHE A 260 -4.92 -12.15 1.72
C PHE A 260 -4.46 -11.11 2.75
N GLU A 261 -5.11 -11.10 3.92
CA GLU A 261 -4.80 -10.15 5.02
C GLU A 261 -3.44 -10.44 5.68
N GLY A 262 -3.10 -11.72 5.83
CA GLY A 262 -1.82 -12.21 6.35
C GLY A 262 -1.13 -13.12 5.33
N ARG A 263 0.19 -13.00 5.20
CA ARG A 263 0.97 -13.66 4.16
C ARG A 263 2.40 -13.85 4.61
N SER A 264 3.01 -14.99 4.27
CA SER A 264 4.42 -15.26 4.54
C SER A 264 4.96 -16.20 3.47
N PHE A 265 6.20 -15.99 3.08
CA PHE A 265 6.93 -16.91 2.21
C PHE A 265 8.21 -17.37 2.91
N LEU A 266 8.22 -18.63 3.35
CA LEU A 266 9.35 -19.23 4.04
C LEU A 266 10.27 -19.92 3.03
N GLU A 267 11.39 -19.29 2.70
CA GLU A 267 12.37 -19.85 1.78
C GLU A 267 13.35 -20.80 2.47
N ASN A 268 13.89 -21.75 1.70
CA ASN A 268 15.03 -22.59 2.10
C ASN A 268 14.85 -23.28 3.47
N VAL A 269 13.62 -23.66 3.81
CA VAL A 269 13.23 -24.24 5.11
C VAL A 269 14.19 -25.34 5.58
N ARG A 270 14.56 -26.26 4.68
CA ARG A 270 15.50 -27.36 4.99
C ARG A 270 16.88 -26.84 5.39
N GLU A 271 17.41 -25.88 4.65
CA GLU A 271 18.74 -25.30 4.89
C GLU A 271 18.75 -24.47 6.17
N VAL A 272 17.70 -23.69 6.43
CA VAL A 272 17.57 -22.90 7.66
C VAL A 272 17.52 -23.83 8.88
N ILE A 273 16.77 -24.93 8.81
CA ILE A 273 16.71 -25.92 9.90
C ILE A 273 18.06 -26.61 10.10
N ALA A 274 18.76 -26.96 9.03
CA ALA A 274 20.02 -27.69 9.12
C ALA A 274 21.20 -26.83 9.57
N ASN A 275 21.25 -25.57 9.14
CA ASN A 275 22.46 -24.74 9.22
C ASN A 275 22.37 -23.60 10.24
N GLN A 276 21.23 -23.40 10.91
CA GLN A 276 21.06 -22.32 11.87
C GLN A 276 20.63 -22.81 13.26
N PRO A 277 21.21 -22.28 14.35
CA PRO A 277 20.75 -22.55 15.70
C PRO A 277 19.27 -22.20 15.84
N MET A 278 18.48 -23.14 16.37
CA MET A 278 17.03 -22.96 16.54
C MET A 278 16.28 -22.59 15.25
N GLY A 279 16.75 -23.06 14.08
CA GLY A 279 16.20 -22.72 12.77
C GLY A 279 14.70 -22.93 12.63
N LEU A 280 14.14 -23.99 13.23
CA LEU A 280 12.69 -24.23 13.25
C LEU A 280 11.93 -23.15 14.03
N VAL A 281 12.41 -22.79 15.23
CA VAL A 281 11.79 -21.74 16.06
C VAL A 281 11.87 -20.39 15.35
N ARG A 282 12.98 -20.13 14.65
CA ARG A 282 13.15 -18.91 13.84
C ARG A 282 12.11 -18.82 12.72
N LEU A 283 11.89 -19.90 11.98
CA LEU A 283 10.87 -19.95 10.92
C LEU A 283 9.44 -19.81 11.47
N GLN A 284 9.15 -20.40 12.62
CA GLN A 284 7.86 -20.24 13.29
C GLN A 284 7.63 -18.78 13.72
N LYS A 285 8.64 -18.12 14.29
CA LYS A 285 8.57 -16.69 14.64
C LYS A 285 8.38 -15.81 13.41
N GLN A 286 9.09 -16.08 12.32
CA GLN A 286 8.91 -15.36 11.07
C GLN A 286 7.47 -15.50 10.57
N LEU A 287 6.95 -16.73 10.47
CA LEU A 287 5.58 -16.99 10.02
C LEU A 287 4.55 -16.23 10.86
N LEU A 288 4.70 -16.26 12.18
CA LEU A 288 3.80 -15.57 13.12
C LEU A 288 3.91 -14.05 12.95
N ASN A 289 5.11 -13.48 12.84
CA ASN A 289 5.30 -12.05 12.65
C ASN A 289 4.72 -11.57 11.31
N ASP A 290 4.97 -12.32 10.24
CA ASP A 290 4.50 -12.02 8.89
C ASP A 290 2.96 -12.04 8.79
N ILE A 291 2.31 -12.99 9.47
CA ILE A 291 0.84 -13.16 9.44
C ILE A 291 0.14 -12.27 10.46
N LEU A 292 0.62 -12.22 11.71
CA LEU A 292 -0.06 -11.54 12.82
C LEU A 292 0.31 -10.06 12.95
N LYS A 293 1.44 -9.64 12.38
CA LYS A 293 2.02 -8.29 12.56
C LYS A 293 1.94 -7.83 14.02
N SER A 294 2.37 -8.69 14.95
CA SER A 294 2.52 -8.31 16.35
C SER A 294 3.68 -7.33 16.46
N GLU A 295 3.37 -6.09 16.80
CA GLU A 295 4.33 -5.16 17.37
C GLU A 295 4.95 -5.83 18.61
N GLY A 296 6.27 -5.91 18.61
CA GLY A 296 7.07 -6.09 19.82
C GLY A 296 7.78 -4.78 20.08
#